data_AF-R1DVL9-F1
#
_entry.id   AF-R1DVL9-F1
#
_cell.length_a   1.000
_cell.length_b   1.000
_cell.length_c   1.000
_cell.angle_alpha   90.00
_cell.angle_beta   90.00
_cell.angle_gamma   90.00
#
_symmetry.space_group_name_H-M   'P 1'
#
loop_
_entity.id
_entity.type
_entity.pdbx_description
1 polymer ?
#
loop_
_entity_poly.entity_id
_entity_poly.type
_entity_poly.pdbx_seq_one_letter_code
_entity_poly.pdbx_strand_id
1 'polypeptide(L)'
;MLFLLAASPPPLRRAPPVMLSSATTAKSALRAALAASDGEPKAPEVLAAITELEPFSIPEPALSPLWAGDWRVITKPDFPDSLGRDAAGRYKFSLGRASFNMFAPQMLPVAIDSILNPSSAPAPGSPGAYEVIVKLDLLLPDASPLAATMENVAECTPVDGNPGRMAVKFGGGCLRPADGAPSEAWRDTFAAPGSSADLSRMQRFQLWVARRLFGLRRAEEVTADGTMTYEMPRAPEGYLDILFLDEDLRVTRGNRGSIVIAERLPG
;
A
#
# COMPACT_ATOMS: atom_id res chain seq x y z
N MET A 1 -42.92 23.92 -62.04
CA MET A 1 -41.51 24.29 -61.86
C MET A 1 -41.37 24.80 -60.43
N LEU A 2 -41.02 23.92 -59.49
CA LEU A 2 -41.00 24.19 -58.04
C LEU A 2 -39.57 23.89 -57.55
N PHE A 3 -38.84 24.90 -57.10
CA PHE A 3 -37.52 24.74 -56.49
C PHE A 3 -37.67 24.57 -54.98
N LEU A 4 -37.19 23.45 -54.45
CA LEU A 4 -37.03 23.19 -53.01
C LEU A 4 -35.70 23.79 -52.56
N LEU A 5 -35.75 24.79 -51.66
CA LEU A 5 -34.60 25.32 -50.94
C LEU A 5 -34.23 24.36 -49.80
N ALA A 6 -33.03 23.77 -49.87
CA ALA A 6 -32.47 22.97 -48.79
C ALA A 6 -31.95 23.88 -47.67
N ALA A 7 -32.40 23.65 -46.44
CA ALA A 7 -31.94 24.36 -45.25
C ALA A 7 -30.51 23.92 -44.88
N SER A 8 -29.65 24.89 -44.55
CA SER A 8 -28.28 24.64 -44.07
C SER A 8 -28.27 23.90 -42.74
N PRO A 9 -27.34 22.94 -42.54
CA PRO A 9 -27.19 22.26 -41.26
C PRO A 9 -26.70 23.22 -40.17
N PRO A 10 -27.12 23.01 -38.90
CA PRO A 10 -26.68 23.84 -37.79
C PRO A 10 -25.17 23.72 -37.57
N PRO A 11 -24.51 24.79 -37.10
CA PRO A 11 -23.08 24.75 -36.80
C PRO A 11 -22.82 23.74 -35.68
N LEU A 12 -21.84 22.86 -35.90
CA LEU A 12 -21.31 21.94 -34.89
C LEU A 12 -20.84 22.76 -33.69
N ARG A 13 -21.48 22.56 -32.52
CA ARG A 13 -20.99 23.08 -31.25
C ARG A 13 -19.57 22.55 -31.04
N ARG A 14 -18.57 23.43 -31.09
CA ARG A 14 -17.22 23.11 -30.62
C ARG A 14 -17.35 22.69 -29.15
N ALA A 15 -16.91 21.46 -28.85
CA ALA A 15 -16.66 21.05 -27.48
C ALA A 15 -15.72 22.07 -26.82
N PRO A 16 -15.90 22.38 -25.52
CA PRO A 16 -14.97 23.25 -24.82
C PRO A 16 -13.54 22.73 -25.00
N PRO A 17 -12.53 23.62 -25.15
CA PRO A 17 -11.15 23.20 -25.23
C PRO A 17 -10.81 22.42 -23.96
N VAL A 18 -10.40 21.17 -24.12
CA VAL A 18 -9.78 20.38 -23.04
C VAL A 18 -8.61 21.23 -22.55
N MET A 19 -8.75 21.82 -21.36
CA MET A 19 -7.68 22.54 -20.71
C MET A 19 -6.58 21.53 -20.46
N LEU A 20 -5.49 21.61 -21.24
CA LEU A 20 -4.26 20.89 -20.94
C LEU A 20 -3.77 21.43 -19.60
N SER A 21 -4.08 20.74 -18.51
CA SER A 21 -3.52 21.03 -17.20
C SER A 21 -2.01 20.79 -17.27
N SER A 22 -1.22 21.54 -16.52
CA SER A 22 0.19 21.16 -16.33
C SER A 22 0.28 19.96 -15.38
N ALA A 23 1.33 19.15 -15.46
CA ALA A 23 1.58 18.07 -14.50
C ALA A 23 1.53 18.59 -13.04
N THR A 24 2.08 19.78 -12.79
CA THR A 24 2.01 20.45 -11.47
C THR A 24 0.59 20.73 -11.02
N THR A 25 -0.27 21.22 -11.92
CA THR A 25 -1.69 21.46 -11.64
C THR A 25 -2.41 20.14 -11.35
N ALA A 26 -2.18 19.10 -12.16
CA ALA A 26 -2.80 17.79 -11.97
C ALA A 26 -2.37 17.13 -10.64
N LYS A 27 -1.07 17.17 -10.30
CA LYS A 27 -0.57 16.71 -8.99
C LYS A 27 -1.20 17.48 -7.83
N SER A 28 -1.37 18.79 -7.97
CA SER A 28 -2.02 19.61 -6.94
C SER A 28 -3.50 19.25 -6.77
N ALA A 29 -4.21 19.01 -7.88
CA ALA A 29 -5.60 18.56 -7.86
C ALA A 29 -5.74 17.19 -7.20
N LEU A 30 -4.84 16.24 -7.49
CA LEU A 30 -4.81 14.93 -6.85
C LEU A 30 -4.63 15.03 -5.33
N ARG A 31 -3.66 15.84 -4.87
CA ARG A 31 -3.45 16.06 -3.43
C ARG A 31 -4.67 16.71 -2.76
N ALA A 32 -5.28 17.69 -3.41
CA ALA A 32 -6.49 18.34 -2.90
C ALA A 32 -7.67 17.38 -2.80
N ALA A 33 -7.90 16.56 -3.84
CA ALA A 33 -8.92 15.51 -3.82
C ALA A 33 -8.66 14.52 -2.69
N LEU A 34 -7.42 14.03 -2.56
CA LEU A 34 -7.05 13.08 -1.51
C LEU A 34 -7.28 13.64 -0.10
N ALA A 35 -6.94 14.91 0.13
CA ALA A 35 -7.20 15.58 1.40
C ALA A 35 -8.71 15.73 1.68
N ALA A 36 -9.51 16.08 0.66
CA ALA A 36 -10.96 16.21 0.78
C ALA A 36 -11.66 14.86 1.06
N SER A 37 -11.10 13.76 0.56
CA SER A 37 -11.61 12.40 0.75
C SER A 37 -11.02 11.68 1.98
N ASP A 38 -10.39 12.40 2.90
CA ASP A 38 -9.77 11.82 4.11
C ASP A 38 -8.75 10.71 3.79
N GLY A 39 -8.01 10.89 2.69
CA GLY A 39 -7.01 9.94 2.22
C GLY A 39 -7.57 8.72 1.48
N GLU A 40 -8.89 8.61 1.23
CA GLU A 40 -9.50 7.48 0.51
C GLU A 40 -9.08 7.44 -0.97
N PRO A 41 -8.22 6.48 -1.38
CA PRO A 41 -7.70 6.46 -2.74
C PRO A 41 -8.70 6.04 -3.80
N LYS A 42 -9.84 5.44 -3.41
CA LYS A 42 -10.89 4.98 -4.33
C LYS A 42 -12.08 5.95 -4.39
N ALA A 43 -11.98 7.13 -3.77
CA ALA A 43 -13.00 8.15 -3.87
C ALA A 43 -13.13 8.63 -5.34
N PRO A 44 -14.34 8.86 -5.86
CA PRO A 44 -14.55 9.22 -7.27
C PRO A 44 -13.69 10.39 -7.76
N GLU A 45 -13.56 11.43 -6.95
CA GLU A 45 -12.74 12.63 -7.20
C GLU A 45 -11.24 12.32 -7.25
N VAL A 46 -10.76 11.38 -6.43
CA VAL A 46 -9.36 10.93 -6.45
C VAL A 46 -9.10 10.10 -7.71
N LEU A 47 -10.02 9.19 -8.07
CA LEU A 47 -9.91 8.40 -9.29
C LEU A 47 -9.93 9.27 -10.55
N ALA A 48 -10.76 10.31 -10.58
CA ALA A 48 -10.78 11.30 -11.65
C ALA A 48 -9.45 12.06 -11.73
N ALA A 49 -8.91 12.53 -10.60
CA ALA A 49 -7.63 13.22 -10.57
C ALA A 49 -6.44 12.33 -10.97
N ILE A 50 -6.46 11.03 -10.62
CA ILE A 50 -5.47 10.05 -11.12
C ILE A 50 -5.57 9.96 -12.65
N THR A 51 -6.78 9.81 -13.19
CA THR A 51 -7.01 9.70 -14.64
C THR A 51 -6.51 10.94 -15.40
N GLU A 52 -6.71 12.13 -14.83
CA GLU A 52 -6.17 13.38 -15.39
C GLU A 52 -4.64 13.47 -15.31
N LEU A 53 -4.02 12.81 -14.34
CA LEU A 53 -2.58 12.82 -14.11
C LEU A 53 -1.82 11.80 -14.97
N GLU A 54 -2.45 10.65 -15.29
CA GLU A 54 -1.86 9.55 -16.07
C GLU A 54 -1.09 9.99 -17.35
N PRO A 55 -1.60 10.92 -18.18
CA PRO A 55 -0.90 11.36 -19.40
C PRO A 55 0.44 12.06 -19.16
N PHE A 56 0.70 12.53 -17.93
CA PHE A 56 1.96 13.19 -17.56
C PHE A 56 3.00 12.23 -16.98
N SER A 57 2.68 10.94 -16.85
CA SER A 57 3.63 9.95 -16.37
C SER A 57 4.82 9.84 -17.32
N ILE A 58 5.99 9.51 -16.76
CA ILE A 58 7.14 9.12 -17.58
C ILE A 58 6.80 7.89 -18.44
N PRO A 59 7.41 7.75 -19.63
CA PRO A 59 7.30 6.53 -20.42
C PRO A 59 7.93 5.36 -19.69
N GLU A 60 7.35 4.18 -19.86
CA GLU A 60 7.88 2.91 -19.35
C GLU A 60 8.27 2.93 -17.86
N PRO A 61 7.35 3.32 -16.96
CA PRO A 61 7.69 3.61 -15.57
C PRO A 61 8.24 2.40 -14.80
N ALA A 62 7.92 1.16 -15.19
CA ALA A 62 8.48 -0.04 -14.55
C ALA A 62 9.97 -0.25 -14.88
N LEU A 63 10.46 0.32 -15.98
CA LEU A 63 11.87 0.24 -16.41
C LEU A 63 12.69 1.47 -15.99
N SER A 64 12.02 2.50 -15.45
CA SER A 64 12.66 3.75 -15.11
C SER A 64 13.51 3.66 -13.84
N PRO A 65 14.68 4.32 -13.79
CA PRO A 65 15.44 4.47 -12.55
C PRO A 65 14.66 5.24 -11.47
N LEU A 66 13.64 6.02 -11.87
CA LEU A 66 12.77 6.71 -10.94
C LEU A 66 11.93 5.76 -10.09
N TRP A 67 11.80 4.47 -10.44
CA TRP A 67 11.17 3.49 -9.54
C TRP A 67 11.91 3.39 -8.20
N ALA A 68 13.24 3.47 -8.23
CA ALA A 68 14.08 3.36 -7.05
C ALA A 68 13.95 4.60 -6.16
N GLY A 69 13.94 4.41 -4.85
CA GLY A 69 13.96 5.46 -3.84
C GLY A 69 13.06 5.18 -2.65
N ASP A 70 13.07 6.11 -1.70
CA ASP A 70 12.24 6.05 -0.50
C ASP A 70 10.92 6.78 -0.75
N TRP A 71 9.82 6.04 -0.61
CA TRP A 71 8.48 6.54 -0.90
C TRP A 71 7.63 6.53 0.36
N ARG A 72 7.04 7.66 0.73
CA ARG A 72 6.07 7.76 1.82
C ARG A 72 4.64 7.74 1.26
N VAL A 73 3.85 6.77 1.69
CA VAL A 73 2.44 6.67 1.31
C VAL A 73 1.65 7.83 1.92
N ILE A 74 0.82 8.48 1.10
CA ILE A 74 -0.04 9.60 1.51
C ILE A 74 -1.53 9.25 1.47
N THR A 75 -1.89 8.07 0.98
CA THR A 75 -3.25 7.52 1.07
C THR A 75 -3.50 6.94 2.45
N LYS A 76 -4.76 6.87 2.88
CA LYS A 76 -5.12 6.08 4.06
C LYS A 76 -4.76 4.60 3.83
N PRO A 77 -4.41 3.84 4.89
CA PRO A 77 -4.19 2.41 4.76
C PRO A 77 -5.45 1.68 4.24
N ASP A 78 -5.33 0.94 3.14
CA ASP A 78 -6.42 0.18 2.50
C ASP A 78 -6.57 -1.21 3.14
N PHE A 79 -6.71 -1.24 4.47
CA PHE A 79 -7.04 -2.47 5.19
C PHE A 79 -8.55 -2.51 5.47
N PRO A 80 -9.25 -3.62 5.18
CA PRO A 80 -10.66 -3.76 5.56
C PRO A 80 -10.81 -3.79 7.09
N ASP A 81 -12.01 -3.46 7.57
CA ASP A 81 -12.40 -3.54 9.00
C ASP A 81 -11.60 -2.61 9.92
N SER A 82 -11.53 -1.31 9.58
CA SER A 82 -10.94 -0.31 10.48
C SER A 82 -11.67 -0.25 11.82
N LEU A 83 -10.89 -0.10 12.90
CA LEU A 83 -11.38 0.10 14.28
C LEU A 83 -11.61 1.60 14.59
N GLY A 84 -11.77 2.43 13.55
CA GLY A 84 -11.91 3.88 13.65
C GLY A 84 -10.56 4.59 13.78
N ARG A 85 -10.58 5.77 14.41
CA ARG A 85 -9.38 6.59 14.65
C ARG A 85 -9.02 6.66 16.13
N ASP A 86 -7.75 6.88 16.45
CA ASP A 86 -7.31 7.23 17.79
C ASP A 86 -7.48 8.72 18.10
N ALA A 87 -7.08 9.17 19.29
CA ALA A 87 -7.19 10.56 19.71
C ALA A 87 -6.31 11.53 18.87
N ALA A 88 -5.27 11.01 18.22
CA ALA A 88 -4.41 11.76 17.29
C ALA A 88 -4.95 11.73 15.85
N GLY A 89 -6.11 11.10 15.62
CA GLY A 89 -6.70 10.94 14.31
C GLY A 89 -6.08 9.82 13.47
N ARG A 90 -5.17 8.99 14.00
CA ARG A 90 -4.56 7.89 13.24
C ARG A 90 -5.54 6.73 13.07
N TYR A 91 -5.51 6.08 11.92
CA TYR A 91 -6.36 4.91 11.68
C TYR A 91 -5.93 3.73 12.53
N LYS A 92 -6.92 3.06 13.12
CA LYS A 92 -6.73 1.85 13.92
C LYS A 92 -7.17 0.61 13.17
N PHE A 93 -6.42 -0.46 13.38
CA PHE A 93 -6.70 -1.80 12.87
C PHE A 93 -6.34 -2.84 13.93
N SER A 94 -6.70 -4.10 13.72
CA SER A 94 -6.09 -5.18 14.50
C SER A 94 -4.72 -5.55 13.91
N LEU A 95 -3.80 -6.02 14.75
CA LEU A 95 -2.49 -6.49 14.31
C LEU A 95 -2.62 -7.61 13.27
N GLY A 96 -3.57 -8.52 13.45
CA GLY A 96 -3.86 -9.57 12.48
C GLY A 96 -4.32 -9.00 11.14
N ARG A 97 -5.14 -7.96 11.13
CA ARG A 97 -5.55 -7.32 9.87
C ARG A 97 -4.39 -6.63 9.17
N ALA A 98 -3.59 -5.86 9.90
CA ALA A 98 -2.43 -5.14 9.36
C ALA A 98 -1.32 -6.08 8.87
N SER A 99 -1.17 -7.25 9.49
CA SER A 99 -0.11 -8.23 9.19
C SER A 99 -0.60 -9.46 8.42
N PHE A 100 -1.81 -9.46 7.87
CA PHE A 100 -2.42 -10.64 7.24
C PHE A 100 -2.42 -11.90 8.14
N ASN A 101 -2.56 -11.68 9.45
CA ASN A 101 -2.59 -12.67 10.54
C ASN A 101 -1.26 -13.39 10.77
N MET A 102 -0.13 -12.77 10.39
CA MET A 102 1.20 -13.36 10.55
C MET A 102 1.69 -13.29 11.99
N PHE A 103 1.35 -12.23 12.71
CA PHE A 103 1.69 -12.04 14.12
C PHE A 103 0.51 -12.33 15.05
N ALA A 104 0.82 -12.59 16.31
CA ALA A 104 -0.16 -12.67 17.38
C ALA A 104 0.30 -11.77 18.54
N PRO A 105 -0.61 -11.22 19.35
CA PRO A 105 -2.06 -11.43 19.34
C PRO A 105 -2.76 -10.74 18.16
N GLN A 106 -3.64 -11.48 17.45
CA GLN A 106 -4.23 -10.97 16.20
C GLN A 106 -5.24 -9.85 16.41
N MET A 107 -5.91 -9.82 17.57
CA MET A 107 -6.91 -8.80 17.90
C MET A 107 -6.30 -7.59 18.62
N LEU A 108 -4.98 -7.57 18.83
CA LEU A 108 -4.29 -6.42 19.42
C LEU A 108 -4.53 -5.18 18.55
N PRO A 109 -5.15 -4.11 19.08
CA PRO A 109 -5.37 -2.91 18.30
C PRO A 109 -4.03 -2.20 18.03
N VAL A 110 -3.86 -1.70 16.82
CA VAL A 110 -2.69 -0.93 16.39
C VAL A 110 -3.13 0.38 15.76
N ALA A 111 -2.39 1.45 15.98
CA ALA A 111 -2.55 2.73 15.27
C ALA A 111 -1.43 2.90 14.26
N ILE A 112 -1.77 3.13 12.99
CA ILE A 112 -0.78 3.32 11.92
C ILE A 112 -0.31 4.77 11.94
N ASP A 113 1.00 4.97 12.12
CA ASP A 113 1.64 6.28 12.05
C ASP A 113 1.99 6.63 10.60
N SER A 114 2.79 5.78 9.96
CA SER A 114 3.26 6.04 8.60
C SER A 114 3.59 4.74 7.86
N ILE A 115 3.50 4.79 6.53
CA ILE A 115 3.86 3.68 5.65
C ILE A 115 4.91 4.18 4.66
N LEU A 116 6.02 3.48 4.59
CA LEU A 116 7.09 3.68 3.62
C LEU A 116 7.15 2.50 2.67
N ASN A 117 7.44 2.78 1.40
CA ASN A 117 7.60 1.78 0.35
C ASN A 117 8.93 1.96 -0.37
N PRO A 118 10.07 1.77 0.33
CA PRO A 118 11.37 1.89 -0.32
C PRO A 118 11.48 0.81 -1.41
N SER A 119 12.11 1.19 -2.50
CA SER A 119 12.30 0.29 -3.64
C SER A 119 13.64 0.51 -4.30
N SER A 120 14.19 -0.57 -4.87
CA SER A 120 15.39 -0.51 -5.72
C SER A 120 15.04 -0.95 -7.14
N ALA A 121 15.77 -0.39 -8.10
CA ALA A 121 15.62 -0.80 -9.49
C ALA A 121 16.12 -2.24 -9.66
N PRO A 122 15.46 -3.05 -10.51
CA PRO A 122 16.00 -4.34 -10.93
C PRO A 122 17.34 -4.13 -11.66
N ALA A 123 18.27 -5.06 -11.46
CA ALA A 123 19.51 -5.13 -12.24
C ALA A 123 19.40 -6.23 -13.32
N PRO A 124 20.23 -6.22 -14.38
CA PRO A 124 20.23 -7.29 -15.36
C PRO A 124 20.40 -8.67 -14.69
N GLY A 125 19.38 -9.52 -14.81
CA GLY A 125 19.37 -10.86 -14.21
C GLY A 125 19.11 -10.93 -12.70
N SER A 126 18.77 -9.81 -12.05
CA SER A 126 18.44 -9.77 -10.62
C SER A 126 17.18 -8.95 -10.36
N PRO A 127 16.22 -9.45 -9.55
CA PRO A 127 15.07 -8.65 -9.17
C PRO A 127 15.49 -7.40 -8.38
N GLY A 128 14.66 -6.37 -8.45
CA GLY A 128 14.74 -5.23 -7.54
C GLY A 128 14.11 -5.57 -6.19
N ALA A 129 14.31 -4.70 -5.21
CA ALA A 129 13.65 -4.79 -3.92
C ALA A 129 12.41 -3.89 -3.89
N TYR A 130 11.38 -4.34 -3.18
CA TYR A 130 10.20 -3.57 -2.85
C TYR A 130 9.81 -3.92 -1.41
N GLU A 131 9.77 -2.93 -0.54
CA GLU A 131 9.41 -3.18 0.86
C GLU A 131 8.16 -2.39 1.23
N VAL A 132 7.46 -2.86 2.26
CA VAL A 132 6.38 -2.13 2.92
C VAL A 132 6.73 -2.05 4.39
N ILE A 133 7.20 -0.88 4.81
CA ILE A 133 7.57 -0.58 6.18
C ILE A 133 6.44 0.22 6.81
N VAL A 134 5.83 -0.32 7.85
CA VAL A 134 4.71 0.28 8.57
C VAL A 134 5.20 0.65 9.96
N LYS A 135 5.23 1.94 10.27
CA LYS A 135 5.41 2.43 11.63
C LYS A 135 4.06 2.48 12.31
N LEU A 136 3.96 1.89 13.49
CA LEU A 136 2.70 1.77 14.21
C LEU A 136 2.92 1.74 15.71
N ASP A 137 1.86 2.06 16.45
CA ASP A 137 1.81 1.84 17.89
C ASP A 137 0.91 0.64 18.21
N LEU A 138 1.36 -0.22 19.13
CA LEU A 138 0.51 -1.22 19.78
C LEU A 138 -0.29 -0.55 20.88
N LEU A 139 -1.61 -0.63 20.81
CA LEU A 139 -2.51 0.00 21.79
C LEU A 139 -2.90 -1.01 22.87
N LEU A 140 -2.18 -0.94 23.99
CA LEU A 140 -2.43 -1.80 25.14
C LEU A 140 -3.58 -1.23 26.01
N PRO A 141 -4.45 -2.07 26.61
CA PRO A 141 -5.61 -1.61 27.38
C PRO A 141 -5.29 -0.66 28.54
N ASP A 142 -4.18 -0.91 29.25
CA ASP A 142 -3.83 -0.21 30.50
C ASP A 142 -2.38 0.31 30.51
N ALA A 143 -1.74 0.44 29.34
CA ALA A 143 -0.34 0.84 29.26
C ALA A 143 -0.10 1.86 28.14
N SER A 144 1.03 2.55 28.25
CA SER A 144 1.51 3.43 27.19
C SER A 144 1.64 2.65 25.87
N PRO A 145 1.31 3.28 24.72
CA PRO A 145 1.46 2.63 23.44
C PRO A 145 2.91 2.17 23.22
N LEU A 146 3.09 0.99 22.63
CA LEU A 146 4.42 0.48 22.28
C LEU A 146 4.69 0.78 20.81
N ALA A 147 5.70 1.59 20.53
CA ALA A 147 6.12 1.88 19.17
C ALA A 147 6.74 0.64 18.52
N ALA A 148 6.31 0.32 17.30
CA ALA A 148 6.73 -0.85 16.55
C ALA A 148 6.99 -0.51 15.08
N THR A 149 7.85 -1.31 14.46
CA THR A 149 8.05 -1.31 13.01
C THR A 149 7.69 -2.68 12.47
N MET A 150 6.81 -2.71 11.48
CA MET A 150 6.45 -3.91 10.74
C MET A 150 6.96 -3.79 9.30
N GLU A 151 7.72 -4.77 8.84
CA GLU A 151 8.35 -4.77 7.53
C GLU A 151 7.84 -5.96 6.73
N ASN A 152 7.50 -5.74 5.46
CA ASN A 152 7.21 -6.81 4.50
C ASN A 152 8.15 -6.63 3.32
N VAL A 153 8.96 -7.65 3.06
CA VAL A 153 9.99 -7.60 2.02
C VAL A 153 9.49 -8.35 0.79
N ALA A 154 9.67 -7.76 -0.38
CA ALA A 154 9.34 -8.35 -1.65
C ALA A 154 10.43 -8.10 -2.69
N GLU A 155 10.47 -9.01 -3.66
CA GLU A 155 11.19 -8.83 -4.91
C GLU A 155 10.25 -8.21 -5.95
N CYS A 156 10.79 -7.35 -6.82
CA CYS A 156 10.04 -6.76 -7.92
C CYS A 156 10.75 -6.89 -9.27
N THR A 157 10.01 -7.23 -10.32
CA THR A 157 10.52 -7.36 -11.70
C THR A 157 9.55 -6.74 -12.70
N PRO A 158 10.02 -5.99 -13.70
CA PRO A 158 9.17 -5.47 -14.76
C PRO A 158 8.56 -6.64 -15.54
N VAL A 159 7.29 -6.53 -15.90
CA VAL A 159 6.61 -7.56 -16.69
C VAL A 159 6.92 -7.39 -18.17
N ASP A 160 7.44 -8.43 -18.81
CA ASP A 160 7.73 -8.44 -20.24
C ASP A 160 6.50 -8.05 -21.07
N GLY A 161 6.69 -7.12 -22.00
CA GLY A 161 5.62 -6.61 -22.86
C GLY A 161 4.61 -5.67 -22.18
N ASN A 162 4.78 -5.36 -20.88
CA ASN A 162 3.98 -4.38 -20.17
C ASN A 162 4.87 -3.44 -19.34
N PRO A 163 5.39 -2.36 -19.94
CA PRO A 163 6.35 -1.48 -19.30
C PRO A 163 5.71 -0.58 -18.21
N GLY A 164 4.39 -0.66 -18.02
CA GLY A 164 3.67 -0.04 -16.91
C GLY A 164 3.42 -0.97 -15.73
N ARG A 165 3.90 -2.22 -15.76
CA ARG A 165 3.61 -3.23 -14.73
C ARG A 165 4.86 -3.82 -14.11
N MET A 166 4.82 -3.92 -12.79
CA MET A 166 5.84 -4.56 -11.96
C MET A 166 5.24 -5.83 -11.32
N ALA A 167 5.80 -7.01 -11.59
CA ALA A 167 5.52 -8.20 -10.81
C ALA A 167 6.16 -8.05 -9.42
N VAL A 168 5.44 -8.49 -8.38
CA VAL A 168 5.89 -8.38 -6.99
C VAL A 168 5.67 -9.70 -6.28
N LYS A 169 6.69 -10.15 -5.56
CA LYS A 169 6.67 -11.40 -4.81
C LYS A 169 7.21 -11.19 -3.39
N PHE A 170 6.32 -11.26 -2.40
CA PHE A 170 6.70 -11.13 -0.99
C PHE A 170 7.49 -12.33 -0.50
N GLY A 171 8.64 -12.13 0.12
CA GLY A 171 9.45 -13.19 0.71
C GLY A 171 9.08 -13.49 2.16
N GLY A 172 8.55 -12.49 2.87
CA GLY A 172 8.28 -12.56 4.30
C GLY A 172 8.24 -11.18 4.93
N GLY A 173 8.43 -11.13 6.24
CA GLY A 173 8.42 -9.88 6.97
C GLY A 173 8.77 -10.05 8.43
N CYS A 174 8.84 -8.92 9.14
CA CYS A 174 9.10 -8.89 10.57
C CYS A 174 8.25 -7.86 11.31
N LEU A 175 8.15 -8.04 12.63
CA LEU A 175 7.61 -7.06 13.57
C LEU A 175 8.64 -6.91 14.70
N ARG A 176 9.04 -5.68 14.99
CA ARG A 176 10.07 -5.36 15.99
C ARG A 176 9.75 -4.09 16.76
N PRO A 177 10.30 -3.91 17.99
CA PRO A 177 10.24 -2.63 18.69
C PRO A 177 10.86 -1.52 17.84
N ALA A 178 10.26 -0.34 17.81
CA ALA A 178 10.82 0.80 17.08
C ALA A 178 12.16 1.28 17.68
N ASP A 179 12.31 1.17 19.01
CA ASP A 179 13.48 1.64 19.76
C ASP A 179 14.60 0.59 19.87
N GLY A 180 14.49 -0.51 19.11
CA GLY A 180 15.48 -1.58 19.07
C GLY A 180 15.33 -2.61 20.20
N ALA A 181 15.58 -2.23 21.46
CA ALA A 181 15.51 -3.18 22.57
C ALA A 181 14.06 -3.40 23.05
N PRO A 182 13.62 -4.66 23.27
CA PRO A 182 12.26 -4.94 23.71
C PRO A 182 12.09 -4.59 25.19
N SER A 183 11.09 -3.76 25.47
CA SER A 183 10.65 -3.49 26.85
C SER A 183 10.03 -4.74 27.50
N GLU A 184 9.84 -4.69 28.82
CA GLU A 184 9.10 -5.73 29.55
C GLU A 184 7.68 -5.87 29.00
N ALA A 185 6.98 -4.75 28.76
CA ALA A 185 5.66 -4.74 28.16
C ALA A 185 5.62 -5.39 26.75
N TRP A 186 6.67 -5.22 25.95
CA TRP A 186 6.79 -5.91 24.66
C TRP A 186 6.89 -7.42 24.86
N ARG A 187 7.79 -7.85 25.76
CA ARG A 187 7.97 -9.27 26.08
C ARG A 187 6.66 -9.87 26.58
N ASP A 188 5.96 -9.22 27.50
CA ASP A 188 4.68 -9.70 28.04
C ASP A 188 3.58 -9.79 26.97
N THR A 189 3.50 -8.79 26.08
CA THR A 189 2.53 -8.76 24.98
C THR A 189 2.70 -9.96 24.05
N PHE A 190 3.94 -10.42 23.83
CA PHE A 190 4.28 -11.48 22.89
C PHE A 190 4.75 -12.80 23.54
N ALA A 191 4.80 -12.89 24.89
CA ALA A 191 5.29 -14.05 25.63
C ALA A 191 4.37 -15.26 25.54
N ALA A 192 3.06 -15.04 25.37
CA ALA A 192 2.10 -16.13 25.20
C ALA A 192 1.92 -16.41 23.70
N PRO A 193 1.98 -17.69 23.25
CA PRO A 193 1.58 -18.04 21.90
C PRO A 193 0.11 -17.67 21.72
N GLY A 194 -0.14 -16.51 21.09
CA GLY A 194 -1.48 -15.93 21.08
C GLY A 194 -2.49 -16.96 20.57
N SER A 195 -3.51 -17.22 21.38
CA SER A 195 -4.51 -18.22 21.03
C SER A 195 -5.23 -17.74 19.78
N SER A 196 -5.43 -18.63 18.80
CA SER A 196 -6.39 -18.38 17.73
C SER A 196 -7.85 -18.44 18.23
N ALA A 197 -8.08 -18.48 19.55
CA ALA A 197 -9.40 -18.67 20.13
C ALA A 197 -10.34 -17.51 19.78
N ASP A 198 -9.80 -16.30 19.59
CA ASP A 198 -10.60 -15.11 19.26
C ASP A 198 -10.89 -14.97 17.76
N LEU A 199 -10.35 -15.84 16.90
CA LEU A 199 -10.66 -15.81 15.48
C LEU A 199 -11.99 -16.47 15.19
N SER A 200 -12.79 -15.81 14.35
CA SER A 200 -14.02 -16.40 13.81
C SER A 200 -13.70 -17.68 13.01
N ARG A 201 -14.68 -18.58 12.91
CA ARG A 201 -14.52 -19.83 12.14
C ARG A 201 -14.08 -19.59 10.70
N MET A 202 -14.56 -18.50 10.08
CA MET A 202 -14.18 -18.10 8.73
C MET A 202 -12.71 -17.65 8.65
N GLN A 203 -12.25 -16.83 9.59
CA GLN A 203 -10.84 -16.40 9.66
C GLN A 203 -9.89 -17.57 9.89
N ARG A 204 -10.27 -18.53 10.75
CA ARG A 204 -9.48 -19.76 10.95
C ARG A 204 -9.39 -20.59 9.67
N PHE A 205 -10.49 -20.72 8.92
CA PHE A 205 -10.50 -21.41 7.64
C PHE A 205 -9.63 -20.70 6.60
N GLN A 206 -9.75 -19.37 6.46
CA GLN A 206 -8.90 -18.58 5.57
C GLN A 206 -7.42 -18.71 5.92
N LEU A 207 -7.08 -18.67 7.22
CA LEU A 207 -5.71 -18.85 7.69
C LEU A 207 -5.19 -20.26 7.38
N TRP A 208 -6.03 -21.28 7.53
CA TRP A 208 -5.69 -22.65 7.17
C TRP A 208 -5.44 -22.81 5.67
N VAL A 209 -6.30 -22.22 4.82
CA VAL A 209 -6.14 -22.20 3.36
C VAL A 209 -4.85 -21.47 2.99
N ALA A 210 -4.60 -20.29 3.56
CA ALA A 210 -3.41 -19.49 3.31
C ALA A 210 -2.13 -20.23 3.72
N ARG A 211 -2.11 -20.89 4.89
CA ARG A 211 -1.00 -21.74 5.33
C ARG A 211 -0.74 -22.90 4.37
N ARG A 212 -1.80 -23.55 3.89
CA ARG A 212 -1.69 -24.71 3.01
C ARG A 212 -1.25 -24.34 1.59
N LEU A 213 -1.73 -23.21 1.06
CA LEU A 213 -1.39 -22.75 -0.29
C LEU A 213 -0.02 -22.05 -0.33
N PHE A 214 0.26 -21.16 0.61
CA PHE A 214 1.43 -20.29 0.57
C PHE A 214 2.60 -20.76 1.46
N GLY A 215 2.42 -21.91 2.14
CA GLY A 215 3.45 -22.47 3.02
C GLY A 215 3.78 -21.56 4.21
N LEU A 216 2.84 -20.68 4.61
CA LEU A 216 3.06 -19.68 5.66
C LEU A 216 3.49 -20.37 6.94
N ARG A 217 4.72 -20.11 7.35
CA ARG A 217 5.18 -20.42 8.70
C ARG A 217 4.76 -19.24 9.57
N ARG A 218 4.10 -19.53 10.70
CA ARG A 218 3.78 -18.50 11.69
C ARG A 218 5.08 -17.83 12.09
N ALA A 219 5.01 -16.56 12.48
CA ALA A 219 6.20 -15.88 12.94
C ALA A 219 6.96 -16.71 13.98
N GLU A 220 8.28 -16.79 13.84
CA GLU A 220 9.17 -17.52 14.74
C GLU A 220 9.06 -16.98 16.17
N GLU A 221 9.61 -17.72 17.14
CA GLU A 221 9.69 -17.25 18.53
C GLU A 221 10.35 -15.86 18.59
N VAL A 222 9.87 -15.02 19.51
CA VAL A 222 10.42 -13.68 19.74
C VAL A 222 11.90 -13.80 20.04
N THR A 223 12.75 -13.22 19.20
CA THR A 223 14.21 -13.23 19.36
C THR A 223 14.64 -12.39 20.57
N ALA A 224 15.92 -12.46 20.96
CA ALA A 224 16.43 -11.73 22.13
C ALA A 224 16.26 -10.20 22.03
N ASP A 225 16.30 -9.67 20.81
CA ASP A 225 16.04 -8.27 20.43
C ASP A 225 14.55 -7.96 20.21
N GLY A 226 13.64 -8.91 20.48
CA GLY A 226 12.20 -8.68 20.40
C GLY A 226 11.60 -8.80 19.02
N THR A 227 12.40 -9.16 18.02
CA THR A 227 11.94 -9.31 16.63
C THR A 227 11.17 -10.62 16.46
N MET A 228 10.09 -10.55 15.69
CA MET A 228 9.36 -11.72 15.21
C MET A 228 9.41 -11.72 13.69
N THR A 229 9.81 -12.82 13.06
CA THR A 229 9.97 -12.95 11.62
C THR A 229 9.06 -14.03 11.07
N TYR A 230 8.49 -13.83 9.89
CA TYR A 230 7.75 -14.87 9.17
C TYR A 230 8.27 -14.99 7.73
N GLU A 231 8.15 -16.20 7.19
CA GLU A 231 8.56 -16.51 5.82
C GLU A 231 7.36 -16.93 4.97
N MET A 232 7.41 -16.57 3.68
CA MET A 232 6.43 -16.93 2.66
C MET A 232 7.10 -17.70 1.51
N PRO A 233 7.50 -18.97 1.73
CA PRO A 233 8.27 -19.73 0.74
C PRO A 233 7.50 -19.99 -0.56
N ARG A 234 6.16 -19.95 -0.53
CA ARG A 234 5.29 -20.07 -1.72
C ARG A 234 4.39 -18.84 -1.83
N ALA A 235 4.97 -17.66 -1.68
CA ALA A 235 4.20 -16.43 -1.84
C ALA A 235 3.54 -16.37 -3.21
N PRO A 236 2.25 -15.98 -3.27
CA PRO A 236 1.59 -15.74 -4.53
C PRO A 236 2.28 -14.56 -5.21
N GLU A 237 2.64 -14.74 -6.48
CA GLU A 237 3.09 -13.63 -7.31
C GLU A 237 1.92 -12.69 -7.56
N GLY A 238 2.14 -11.41 -7.26
CA GLY A 238 1.21 -10.32 -7.54
C GLY A 238 1.80 -9.37 -8.56
N TYR A 239 1.08 -8.29 -8.83
CA TYR A 239 1.60 -7.22 -9.66
C TYR A 239 1.10 -5.86 -9.16
N LEU A 240 1.84 -4.83 -9.52
CA LEU A 240 1.51 -3.42 -9.40
C LEU A 240 1.46 -2.82 -10.81
N ASP A 241 0.32 -2.25 -11.18
CA ASP A 241 0.23 -1.33 -12.31
C ASP A 241 0.70 0.04 -11.85
N ILE A 242 1.68 0.62 -12.53
CA ILE A 242 2.19 1.98 -12.26
C ILE A 242 1.37 2.93 -13.13
N LEU A 243 0.44 3.64 -12.49
CA LEU A 243 -0.48 4.56 -13.17
C LEU A 243 0.19 5.91 -13.43
N PHE A 244 1.06 6.33 -12.51
CA PHE A 244 1.85 7.54 -12.64
C PHE A 244 3.18 7.39 -11.91
N LEU A 245 4.25 7.90 -12.51
CA LEU A 245 5.55 8.01 -11.87
C LEU A 245 6.28 9.24 -12.42
N ASP A 246 6.81 10.05 -11.51
CA ASP A 246 7.77 11.11 -11.80
C ASP A 246 8.82 11.24 -10.68
N GLU A 247 9.52 12.36 -10.61
CA GLU A 247 10.55 12.63 -9.62
C GLU A 247 10.03 12.73 -8.18
N ASP A 248 8.76 13.09 -7.95
CA ASP A 248 8.25 13.36 -6.60
C ASP A 248 7.02 12.52 -6.19
N LEU A 249 6.35 11.87 -7.13
CA LEU A 249 5.09 11.19 -6.89
C LEU A 249 5.00 9.85 -7.65
N ARG A 250 4.45 8.84 -6.97
CA ARG A 250 4.17 7.52 -7.52
C ARG A 250 2.73 7.13 -7.22
N VAL A 251 2.01 6.69 -8.24
CA VAL A 251 0.66 6.11 -8.12
C VAL A 251 0.71 4.68 -8.65
N THR A 252 0.33 3.72 -7.80
CA THR A 252 0.27 2.31 -8.18
C THR A 252 -1.10 1.71 -7.87
N ARG A 253 -1.47 0.68 -8.63
CA ARG A 253 -2.65 -0.16 -8.40
C ARG A 253 -2.22 -1.62 -8.30
N GLY A 254 -2.45 -2.24 -7.16
CA GLY A 254 -2.19 -3.66 -6.96
C GLY A 254 -3.18 -4.56 -7.69
N ASN A 255 -2.82 -5.83 -7.86
CA ASN A 255 -3.63 -6.87 -8.51
C ASN A 255 -5.04 -7.08 -7.92
N ARG A 256 -5.28 -6.64 -6.67
CA ARG A 256 -6.60 -6.65 -6.01
C ARG A 256 -7.32 -5.29 -6.02
N GLY A 257 -6.83 -4.35 -6.81
CA GLY A 257 -7.40 -3.01 -6.95
C GLY A 257 -7.05 -2.03 -5.84
N SER A 258 -6.14 -2.37 -4.92
CA SER A 258 -5.62 -1.42 -3.92
C SER A 258 -4.83 -0.32 -4.62
N ILE A 259 -5.14 0.94 -4.35
CA ILE A 259 -4.44 2.09 -4.93
C ILE A 259 -3.55 2.70 -3.85
N VAL A 260 -2.28 2.93 -4.20
CA VAL A 260 -1.30 3.56 -3.33
C VAL A 260 -0.76 4.80 -4.04
N ILE A 261 -0.90 5.94 -3.39
CA ILE A 261 -0.26 7.20 -3.81
C ILE A 261 0.85 7.48 -2.79
N ALA A 262 2.06 7.68 -3.27
CA ALA A 262 3.23 7.91 -2.44
C ALA A 262 4.07 9.07 -2.96
N GLU A 263 4.66 9.83 -2.04
CA GLU A 263 5.60 10.90 -2.33
C GLU A 263 7.01 10.45 -2.06
N ARG A 264 7.96 10.92 -2.87
CA ARG A 264 9.37 10.65 -2.64
C ARG A 264 9.86 11.41 -1.41
N LEU A 265 10.61 10.74 -0.54
CA LEU A 265 11.35 11.41 0.53
C LEU A 265 12.62 12.05 -0.02
N PRO A 266 13.03 13.23 0.50
CA PRO A 266 14.34 13.79 0.17
C PRO A 266 15.44 12.83 0.64
N GLY A 267 16.35 12.50 -0.26
CA GLY A 267 17.56 11.72 0.03
C GLY A 267 18.69 12.54 0.62
#